data_AF-A0A925C6Q4-F1
#
_entry.id   AF-A0A925C6Q4-F1
#
_cell.length_a   1.000
_cell.length_b   1.000
_cell.length_c   1.000
_cell.angle_alpha   90.00
_cell.angle_beta   90.00
_cell.angle_gamma   90.00
#
_symmetry.space_group_name_H-M   'P 1'
#
loop_
_entity.id
_entity.type
_entity.pdbx_description
1 polymer ?
#
loop_
_entity_poly.entity_id
_entity_poly.type
_entity_poly.pdbx_seq_one_letter_code
_entity_poly.pdbx_strand_id
1 'polypeptide(L)'
;RAVAEGKDPDTKVRDVMSEGVAWAYEDDSVEQAAKIMSERQVRRLPVVDRDTRLVGIVALGDFAVESSEIRPAAQALSEISKPS
;
A
#
# COMPACT_ATOMS: atom_id res chain seq x y z
N ARG A 1 6.06 -15.85 -3.66
CA ARG A 1 7.12 -15.69 -4.70
C ARG A 1 6.96 -16.87 -5.67
N ALA A 2 7.71 -16.97 -6.78
CA ALA A 2 7.52 -18.04 -7.77
C ALA A 2 8.80 -18.84 -8.03
N VAL A 3 9.63 -18.41 -8.98
CA VAL A 3 10.87 -19.11 -9.38
C VAL A 3 11.82 -19.33 -8.20
N ALA A 4 11.93 -18.36 -7.28
CA ALA A 4 12.75 -18.49 -6.07
C ALA A 4 12.28 -19.61 -5.11
N GLU A 5 11.01 -20.03 -5.21
CA GLU A 5 10.42 -21.15 -4.47
C GLU A 5 10.46 -22.46 -5.30
N GLY A 6 11.14 -22.47 -6.45
CA GLY A 6 11.23 -23.63 -7.35
C GLY A 6 10.00 -23.86 -8.22
N LYS A 7 9.06 -22.89 -8.28
CA LYS A 7 7.87 -22.97 -9.14
C LYS A 7 8.24 -22.71 -10.60
N ASP A 8 7.51 -23.34 -11.51
CA ASP A 8 7.68 -23.21 -12.96
C ASP A 8 7.44 -21.75 -13.44
N PRO A 9 8.18 -21.23 -14.43
CA PRO A 9 7.94 -19.89 -14.99
C PRO A 9 6.52 -19.65 -15.52
N ASP A 10 5.82 -20.70 -15.93
CA ASP A 10 4.43 -20.64 -16.41
C ASP A 10 3.40 -20.75 -15.28
N THR A 11 3.83 -20.74 -14.01
CA THR A 11 2.94 -20.72 -12.85
C THR A 11 1.99 -19.52 -12.94
N LYS A 12 0.69 -19.75 -12.74
CA LYS A 12 -0.31 -18.68 -12.85
C LYS A 12 -0.10 -17.64 -11.74
N VAL A 13 -0.24 -16.36 -12.09
CA VAL A 13 -0.10 -15.24 -11.14
C VAL A 13 -0.98 -15.41 -9.91
N ARG A 14 -2.22 -15.86 -10.08
CA ARG A 14 -3.17 -16.09 -8.97
C ARG A 14 -2.66 -17.10 -7.93
N ASP A 15 -1.75 -18.00 -8.32
CA ASP A 15 -1.21 -19.05 -7.46
C ASP A 15 0.03 -18.55 -6.67
N VAL A 16 0.48 -17.31 -6.92
CA VAL A 16 1.68 -16.70 -6.30
C VAL A 16 1.47 -15.26 -5.81
N MET A 17 0.31 -14.65 -6.09
CA MET A 17 -0.04 -13.32 -5.62
C MET A 17 -0.28 -13.31 -4.10
N SER A 18 -0.06 -12.16 -3.47
CA SER A 18 -0.40 -11.97 -2.06
C SER A 18 -1.92 -11.81 -1.89
N GLU A 19 -2.49 -12.51 -0.92
CA GLU A 19 -3.88 -12.34 -0.49
C GLU A 19 -4.00 -11.26 0.60
N GLY A 20 -5.22 -10.81 0.88
CA GLY A 20 -5.48 -9.86 1.97
C GLY A 20 -4.84 -8.47 1.76
N VAL A 21 -4.74 -8.03 0.50
CA VAL A 21 -4.17 -6.73 0.14
C VAL A 21 -4.97 -5.62 0.82
N ALA A 22 -4.27 -4.75 1.56
CA ALA A 22 -4.87 -3.54 2.13
C ALA A 22 -5.14 -2.52 1.01
N TRP A 23 -6.21 -1.75 1.12
CA TRP A 23 -6.62 -0.72 0.17
C TRP A 23 -7.34 0.42 0.92
N ALA A 24 -7.51 1.56 0.25
CA ALA A 24 -8.32 2.69 0.71
C ALA A 24 -9.44 2.98 -0.30
N TYR A 25 -10.51 3.64 0.13
CA TYR A 25 -11.50 4.20 -0.79
C TYR A 25 -11.00 5.50 -1.42
N GLU A 26 -11.50 5.83 -2.60
CA GLU A 26 -11.17 7.09 -3.31
C GLU A 26 -11.56 8.36 -2.55
N ASP A 27 -12.44 8.25 -1.55
CA ASP A 27 -12.90 9.33 -0.68
C ASP A 27 -12.35 9.24 0.75
N ASP A 28 -11.42 8.32 1.04
CA ASP A 28 -10.68 8.30 2.31
C ASP A 28 -9.70 9.49 2.39
N SER A 29 -9.47 10.00 3.61
CA SER A 29 -8.50 11.06 3.83
C SER A 29 -7.06 10.58 3.72
N VAL A 30 -6.13 11.50 3.46
CA VAL A 30 -4.69 11.19 3.40
C VAL A 30 -4.20 10.60 4.72
N GLU A 31 -4.70 11.08 5.86
CA GLU A 31 -4.36 10.57 7.20
C GLU A 31 -4.84 9.14 7.39
N GLN A 32 -6.03 8.80 6.89
CA GLN A 32 -6.54 7.43 6.93
C GLN A 32 -5.70 6.50 6.05
N ALA A 33 -5.38 6.91 4.83
CA ALA A 33 -4.50 6.15 3.94
C ALA A 33 -3.10 5.94 4.56
N ALA A 34 -2.51 6.98 5.16
CA ALA A 34 -1.23 6.91 5.85
C ALA A 34 -1.28 5.98 7.08
N LYS A 35 -2.38 6.01 7.85
CA LYS A 35 -2.61 5.12 8.98
C LYS A 35 -2.69 3.65 8.52
N ILE A 36 -3.43 3.36 7.46
CA ILE A 36 -3.50 2.00 6.87
C ILE A 36 -2.11 1.55 6.44
N MET A 37 -1.36 2.41 5.75
CA MET A 37 0.01 2.12 5.32
C MET A 37 0.93 1.79 6.50
N SER A 38 0.86 2.55 7.59
CA SER A 38 1.64 2.29 8.81
C SER A 38 1.21 0.98 9.49
N GLU A 39 -0.08 0.79 9.76
CA GLU A 39 -0.60 -0.40 10.44
C GLU A 39 -0.32 -1.69 9.66
N ARG A 40 -0.35 -1.62 8.33
CA ARG A 40 -0.08 -2.75 7.43
C ARG A 40 1.37 -2.86 6.99
N GLN A 41 2.23 -1.92 7.41
CA GLN A 41 3.64 -1.86 7.06
C GLN A 41 3.87 -1.87 5.54
N VAL A 42 3.01 -1.18 4.79
CA VAL A 42 3.08 -1.09 3.31
C VAL A 42 3.38 0.34 2.87
N ARG A 43 4.14 0.48 1.78
CA ARG A 43 4.54 1.79 1.24
C ARG A 43 3.68 2.27 0.07
N ARG A 44 2.79 1.40 -0.42
CA ARG A 44 1.86 1.67 -1.52
C ARG A 44 0.52 1.08 -1.16
N LEU A 45 -0.55 1.79 -1.50
CA LEU A 45 -1.91 1.42 -1.19
C LEU A 45 -2.77 1.56 -2.47
N PRO A 46 -3.37 0.46 -2.95
CA PRO A 46 -4.43 0.52 -3.95
C PRO A 46 -5.60 1.38 -3.46
N VAL A 47 -6.19 2.15 -4.37
CA VAL A 47 -7.38 2.97 -4.15
C VAL A 47 -8.54 2.41 -4.95
N VAL A 48 -9.68 2.20 -4.32
CA VAL A 48 -10.88 1.62 -4.94
C VAL A 48 -12.09 2.56 -4.85
N ASP A 49 -13.02 2.43 -5.80
CA ASP A 49 -14.33 3.08 -5.72
C ASP A 49 -15.29 2.33 -4.78
N ARG A 50 -16.53 2.83 -4.64
CA ARG A 50 -17.58 2.19 -3.83
C ARG A 50 -18.06 0.84 -4.37
N ASP A 51 -17.82 0.56 -5.65
CA ASP A 51 -18.07 -0.75 -6.27
C ASP A 51 -16.85 -1.69 -6.12
N THR A 52 -15.85 -1.31 -5.30
CA THR A 52 -14.60 -2.05 -5.05
C THR A 52 -13.74 -2.27 -6.29
N ARG A 53 -13.87 -1.40 -7.29
CA ARG A 53 -13.02 -1.43 -8.49
C ARG A 53 -11.77 -0.60 -8.23
N LEU A 54 -10.62 -1.12 -8.67
CA LEU A 54 -9.36 -0.40 -8.60
C LEU A 54 -9.41 0.85 -9.49
N VAL A 55 -9.26 2.03 -8.88
CA VAL A 55 -9.24 3.33 -9.58
C VAL A 55 -7.88 4.02 -9.54
N GLY A 56 -6.98 3.60 -8.65
CA GLY A 56 -5.64 4.18 -8.56
C GLY A 56 -4.72 3.48 -7.57
N ILE A 57 -3.52 4.01 -7.42
CA ILE A 57 -2.53 3.60 -6.40
C ILE A 57 -1.88 4.87 -5.86
N VAL A 58 -1.76 4.97 -4.54
CA VAL A 58 -0.99 6.02 -3.87
C VAL A 58 0.23 5.41 -3.19
N ALA A 59 1.36 6.11 -3.22
CA ALA A 59 2.56 5.76 -2.50
C ALA A 59 2.76 6.70 -1.31
N LEU A 60 3.42 6.20 -0.27
CA LEU A 60 3.77 7.01 0.91
C LEU A 60 4.59 8.26 0.55
N GLY A 61 5.38 8.18 -0.53
CA GLY A 61 6.14 9.32 -1.05
C GLY A 61 5.28 10.42 -1.66
N ASP A 62 4.07 10.12 -2.12
CA ASP A 62 3.15 11.09 -2.72
C ASP A 62 2.60 12.05 -1.66
N PHE A 63 2.41 11.57 -0.42
CA PHE A 63 1.97 12.37 0.72
C PHE A 63 2.98 13.44 1.16
N ALA A 64 4.25 13.33 0.73
CA ALA A 64 5.27 14.32 1.05
C ALA A 64 5.19 15.59 0.18
N VAL A 65 4.42 15.55 -0.91
CA VAL A 65 4.43 16.59 -1.96
C VAL A 65 3.31 17.63 -1.74
N GLU A 66 2.29 17.32 -0.93
CA GLU A 66 1.13 18.19 -0.73
C GLU A 66 1.20 18.96 0.61
N SER A 67 1.89 20.12 0.56
CA SER A 67 1.73 21.29 1.45
C SER A 67 1.86 21.14 2.98
N SER A 68 2.86 21.82 3.55
CA SER A 68 2.95 22.29 4.95
C SER A 68 2.89 21.30 6.13
N GLU A 69 2.48 20.04 5.95
CA GLU A 69 2.47 19.05 7.03
C GLU A 69 3.34 17.84 6.69
N ILE A 70 4.66 17.99 6.85
CA ILE A 70 5.64 16.90 6.74
C ILE A 70 5.37 15.77 7.77
N ARG A 71 4.51 16.01 8.77
CA ARG A 71 4.36 15.14 9.95
C ARG A 71 3.75 13.76 9.65
N PRO A 72 2.63 13.61 8.91
CA PRO A 72 1.99 12.31 8.73
C PRO A 72 2.84 11.36 7.87
N ALA A 73 3.38 11.85 6.75
CA ALA A 73 4.23 11.06 5.86
C ALA A 73 5.55 10.65 6.52
N ALA A 74 6.20 11.57 7.25
CA ALA A 74 7.43 11.26 7.98
C ALA A 74 7.21 10.26 9.13
N GLN A 75 6.08 10.37 9.85
CA GLN A 75 5.72 9.43 10.91
C GLN A 75 5.45 8.05 10.34
N ALA A 76 4.61 7.95 9.30
CA ALA A 76 4.34 6.67 8.65
C ALA A 76 5.61 6.04 8.08
N LEU A 77 6.51 6.82 7.47
CA LEU A 77 7.79 6.31 6.99
C LEU A 77 8.68 5.80 8.14
N SER A 78 8.71 6.52 9.27
CA SER A 78 9.45 6.08 10.47
C SER A 78 8.88 4.78 11.04
N GLU A 79 7.56 4.67 11.12
CA GLU A 79 6.87 3.48 11.62
C GLU A 79 7.01 2.27 10.70
N ILE A 80 7.04 2.47 9.37
CA ILE A 80 7.27 1.41 8.37
C ILE A 80 8.76 1.01 8.30
N SER A 81 9.68 1.89 8.69
CA SER A 81 11.12 1.63 8.62
C SER A 81 11.70 0.93 9.85
N LYS A 82 10.95 0.84 10.96
CA LYS A 82 11.39 0.12 12.15
C LYS A 82 11.14 -1.38 11.95
N PRO A 83 12.14 -2.26 12.17
CA PRO A 83 11.93 -3.69 12.04
C PRO A 83 10.95 -4.16 13.13
N SER A 84 9.98 -4.98 12.72
CA SER A 84 9.09 -5.73 13.60
C SER A 84 9.85 -6.77 14.44
#